data_AF-A0A3Q2FWF0-F1
#
_entry.id   AF-A0A3Q2FWF0-F1
#
_cell.length_a   1.000
_cell.length_b   1.000
_cell.length_c   1.000
_cell.angle_alpha   90.00
_cell.angle_beta   90.00
_cell.angle_gamma   90.00
#
_symmetry.space_group_name_H-M   'P 1'
#
loop_
_entity.id
_entity.type
_entity.pdbx_description
1 polymer ?
#
loop_
_entity_poly.entity_id
_entity_poly.type
_entity_poly.pdbx_seq_one_letter_code
_entity_poly.pdbx_strand_id
1 'polypeptide(L)'
;MLEGYSPVTQALLGTLFTWGLTAAGAALVFIFSSRQKRILDGSLGFAAGVMLAASYWSLLAPAIDMAEDSGKYGSFAFVPVAVGFTLGAAFVYFADLVLPLLGVGADPHTALALPSDSKLTKEKAEDPWFQLPDSEEMSIRIDKIDNGDVYQRRRGTNLGHSDGQESGTKTPEGVGQTGNSWRRILLLILAITIHNIPEGLAVGVGFGAIGKTSSATFESARNLAIGIGIQNFPEGLAVSLPLRGSGVSTWKAFWYGQLSGMVEPIAGLLGAFAVVLAEPLLPYALAFAAGAMVYVVVDDIIPEAQVRLVEKQG
;
A
#
# COMPACT_ATOMS: atom_id res chain seq x y z
N MET A 1 19.72 0.68 16.44
CA MET A 1 19.54 1.97 17.14
C MET A 1 20.10 1.87 18.55
N LEU A 2 21.38 1.56 18.66
CA LEU A 2 22.10 1.43 19.93
C LEU A 2 23.45 2.10 19.73
N GLU A 3 23.87 3.01 20.60
CA GLU A 3 25.12 3.75 20.39
C GLU A 3 26.35 2.82 20.25
N GLY A 4 27.36 3.28 19.50
CA GLY A 4 28.64 2.56 19.34
C GLY A 4 28.72 1.56 18.18
N TYR A 5 27.63 1.32 17.44
CA TYR A 5 27.64 0.49 16.22
C TYR A 5 27.90 1.32 14.95
N SER A 6 28.40 0.66 13.89
CA SER A 6 28.68 1.29 12.60
C SER A 6 27.42 1.86 11.92
N PRO A 7 27.54 2.90 11.09
CA PRO A 7 26.41 3.53 10.38
C PRO A 7 25.52 2.53 9.62
N VAL A 8 26.12 1.54 8.97
CA VAL A 8 25.40 0.49 8.23
C VAL A 8 24.59 -0.41 9.18
N THR A 9 25.17 -0.79 10.31
CA THR A 9 24.45 -1.57 11.32
C THR A 9 23.32 -0.77 11.95
N GLN A 10 23.51 0.54 12.16
CA GLN A 10 22.43 1.42 12.64
C GLN A 10 21.30 1.53 11.63
N ALA A 11 21.62 1.73 10.34
CA ALA A 11 20.65 1.77 9.26
C ALA A 11 19.84 0.48 9.19
N LEU A 12 20.49 -0.68 9.30
CA LEU A 12 19.82 -1.97 9.36
C LEU A 12 18.90 -2.07 10.59
N LEU A 13 19.39 -1.73 11.79
CA LEU A 13 18.57 -1.79 13.00
C LEU A 13 17.40 -0.80 12.97
N GLY A 14 17.61 0.38 12.40
CA GLY A 14 16.57 1.41 12.24
C GLY A 14 15.50 0.95 11.27
N THR A 15 15.88 0.39 10.13
CA THR A 15 14.91 -0.10 9.13
C THR A 15 14.24 -1.41 9.50
N LEU A 16 14.90 -2.28 10.28
CA LEU A 16 14.24 -3.42 10.92
C LEU A 16 13.23 -2.97 11.98
N PHE A 17 13.49 -1.86 12.67
CA PHE A 17 12.54 -1.28 13.61
C PHE A 17 11.31 -0.72 12.88
N THR A 18 11.49 0.06 11.81
CA THR A 18 10.37 0.61 11.04
C THR A 18 9.53 -0.49 10.40
N TRP A 19 10.17 -1.46 9.73
CA TRP A 19 9.49 -2.65 9.20
C TRP A 19 8.78 -3.45 10.30
N GLY A 20 9.40 -3.57 11.48
CA GLY A 20 8.82 -4.22 12.64
C GLY A 20 7.51 -3.56 13.09
N LEU A 21 7.41 -2.23 12.99
CA LEU A 21 6.17 -1.51 13.27
C LEU A 21 5.13 -1.68 12.16
N THR A 22 5.52 -1.76 10.88
CA THR A 22 4.65 -2.19 9.77
C THR A 22 4.06 -3.58 10.05
N ALA A 23 4.91 -4.53 10.44
CA ALA A 23 4.48 -5.89 10.78
C ALA A 23 3.56 -5.92 12.01
N ALA A 24 3.85 -5.13 13.04
CA ALA A 24 3.00 -5.02 14.23
C ALA A 24 1.63 -4.41 13.88
N GLY A 25 1.61 -3.41 13.01
CA GLY A 25 0.39 -2.84 12.41
C GLY A 25 -0.42 -3.87 11.64
N ALA A 26 0.23 -4.66 10.78
CA ALA A 26 -0.43 -5.73 10.04
C ALA A 26 -0.98 -6.82 10.97
N ALA A 27 -0.31 -7.12 12.09
CA ALA A 27 -0.78 -8.12 13.07
C ALA A 27 -2.07 -7.71 13.78
N LEU A 28 -2.41 -6.42 13.82
CA LEU A 28 -3.70 -5.99 14.36
C LEU A 28 -4.90 -6.55 13.59
N VAL A 29 -4.70 -7.07 12.38
CA VAL A 29 -5.71 -7.82 11.62
C VAL A 29 -6.22 -9.07 12.36
N PHE A 30 -5.49 -9.62 13.34
CA PHE A 30 -5.95 -10.72 14.19
C PHE A 30 -6.95 -10.28 15.25
N ILE A 31 -6.87 -9.02 15.69
CA ILE A 31 -7.66 -8.47 16.80
C ILE A 31 -8.85 -7.66 16.25
N PHE A 32 -8.60 -6.83 15.25
CA PHE A 32 -9.58 -5.90 14.70
C PHE A 32 -10.34 -6.50 13.51
N SER A 33 -11.63 -6.18 13.44
CA SER A 33 -12.51 -6.51 12.31
C SER A 33 -12.63 -5.28 11.40
N SER A 34 -12.86 -5.48 10.09
CA SER A 34 -12.92 -4.47 9.02
C SER A 34 -13.96 -3.34 9.20
N ARG A 35 -14.65 -3.29 10.35
CA ARG A 35 -15.76 -2.38 10.65
C ARG A 35 -15.35 -1.02 11.23
N GLN A 36 -14.08 -0.82 11.60
CA GLN A 36 -13.61 0.38 12.33
C GLN A 36 -12.96 1.43 11.42
N LYS A 37 -13.63 1.80 10.31
CA LYS A 37 -13.13 2.77 9.31
C LYS A 37 -12.66 4.10 9.93
N ARG A 38 -13.27 4.55 11.03
CA ARG A 38 -12.90 5.80 11.73
C ARG A 38 -11.47 5.81 12.29
N ILE A 39 -10.97 4.68 12.76
CA ILE A 39 -9.61 4.58 13.32
C ILE A 39 -8.59 4.64 12.18
N LEU A 40 -8.90 3.98 11.06
CA LEU A 40 -8.06 3.99 9.85
C LEU A 40 -7.97 5.40 9.25
N ASP A 41 -9.09 6.12 9.15
CA ASP A 41 -9.09 7.48 8.60
C ASP A 41 -8.28 8.45 9.48
N GLY A 42 -8.43 8.35 10.81
CA GLY A 42 -7.67 9.17 11.75
C GLY A 42 -6.17 8.85 11.75
N SER A 43 -5.80 7.59 11.54
CA SER A 43 -4.40 7.19 11.50
C SER A 43 -3.69 7.65 10.22
N LEU A 44 -4.38 7.74 9.09
CA LEU A 44 -3.83 8.25 7.83
C LEU A 44 -3.49 9.74 7.90
N GLY A 45 -4.38 10.57 8.46
CA GLY A 45 -4.10 12.00 8.65
C GLY A 45 -2.96 12.25 9.65
N PHE A 46 -2.84 11.41 10.68
CA PHE A 46 -1.72 11.44 11.61
C PHE A 46 -0.39 11.06 10.93
N ALA A 47 -0.38 10.00 10.09
CA ALA A 47 0.79 9.61 9.30
C ALA A 47 1.29 10.75 8.40
N ALA A 48 0.37 11.39 7.64
CA ALA A 48 0.69 12.56 6.81
C ALA A 48 1.40 13.68 7.60
N GLY A 49 0.89 14.01 8.79
CA GLY A 49 1.48 15.03 9.64
C GLY A 49 2.89 14.68 10.12
N VAL A 50 3.10 13.42 10.52
CA VAL A 50 4.42 12.92 10.95
C VAL A 50 5.42 12.94 9.79
N MET A 51 5.02 12.51 8.59
CA MET A 51 5.87 12.51 7.39
C MET A 51 6.30 13.91 6.97
N LEU A 52 5.40 14.90 6.97
CA LEU A 52 5.75 16.29 6.65
C LEU A 52 6.74 16.88 7.67
N ALA A 53 6.51 16.61 8.95
CA ALA A 53 7.42 17.07 10.00
C ALA A 53 8.81 16.43 9.84
N ALA A 54 8.88 15.12 9.62
CA ALA A 54 10.14 14.40 9.39
C ALA A 54 10.86 14.88 8.12
N SER A 55 10.12 15.13 7.03
CA SER A 55 10.66 15.64 5.78
C SER A 55 11.42 16.95 5.97
N TYR A 56 10.89 17.87 6.78
CA TYR A 56 11.58 19.13 7.06
C TYR A 56 12.69 18.96 8.09
N TRP A 57 12.38 18.49 9.30
CA TRP A 57 13.30 18.53 10.44
C TRP A 57 14.43 17.51 10.37
N SER A 58 14.19 16.37 9.73
CA SER A 58 15.12 15.24 9.73
C SER A 58 15.80 15.01 8.39
N LEU A 59 15.31 15.61 7.30
CA LEU A 59 15.88 15.47 5.97
C LEU A 59 16.29 16.82 5.39
N LEU A 60 15.35 17.75 5.20
CA LEU A 60 15.62 19.02 4.50
C LEU A 60 16.54 19.96 5.30
N ALA A 61 16.28 20.15 6.59
CA ALA A 61 17.11 21.02 7.43
C ALA A 61 18.57 20.50 7.50
N PRO A 62 18.83 19.21 7.81
CA PRO A 62 20.18 18.65 7.71
C PRO A 62 20.80 18.77 6.31
N ALA A 63 20.02 18.63 5.24
CA ALA A 63 20.52 18.80 3.87
C ALA A 63 21.01 20.23 3.59
N ILE A 64 20.29 21.24 4.09
CA ILE A 64 20.66 22.65 3.98
C ILE A 64 21.94 22.92 4.77
N ASP A 65 21.99 22.48 6.04
CA ASP A 65 23.17 22.66 6.89
C ASP A 65 24.42 22.02 6.24
N MET A 66 24.28 20.83 5.65
CA MET A 66 25.36 20.17 4.92
C MET A 66 25.81 20.94 3.67
N ALA A 67 24.87 21.54 2.95
CA ALA A 67 25.20 22.35 1.77
C ALA A 67 25.94 23.63 2.16
N GLU A 68 25.52 24.29 3.25
CA GLU A 68 26.17 25.50 3.79
C GLU A 68 27.57 25.19 4.34
N ASP A 69 27.69 24.17 5.20
CA ASP A 69 28.95 23.75 5.84
C ASP A 69 30.00 23.29 4.82
N SER A 70 29.57 22.77 3.66
CA SER A 70 30.49 22.28 2.63
C SER A 70 31.39 23.37 2.05
N GLY A 71 31.03 24.65 2.20
CA GLY A 71 31.79 25.80 1.67
C GLY A 71 31.87 25.89 0.15
N LYS A 72 31.33 24.89 -0.59
CA LYS A 72 31.38 24.80 -2.06
C LYS A 72 30.35 25.68 -2.76
N TYR A 73 29.23 25.93 -2.10
CA TYR A 73 28.07 26.58 -2.71
C TYR A 73 27.92 28.05 -2.30
N GLY A 74 28.58 28.51 -1.22
CA GLY A 74 28.46 29.88 -0.73
C GLY A 74 26.99 30.29 -0.54
N SER A 75 26.58 31.44 -1.09
CA SER A 75 25.18 31.91 -1.09
C SER A 75 24.20 31.02 -1.87
N PHE A 76 24.69 30.04 -2.64
CA PHE A 76 23.89 29.11 -3.43
C PHE A 76 23.70 27.73 -2.77
N ALA A 77 23.88 27.62 -1.45
CA ALA A 77 23.65 26.37 -0.70
C ALA A 77 22.24 25.78 -0.89
N PHE A 78 21.26 26.61 -1.26
CA PHE A 78 19.91 26.14 -1.59
C PHE A 78 19.84 25.31 -2.89
N VAL A 79 20.79 25.46 -3.82
CA VAL A 79 20.78 24.79 -5.13
C VAL A 79 20.85 23.27 -5.02
N PRO A 80 21.83 22.65 -4.33
CA PRO A 80 21.87 21.19 -4.18
C PRO A 80 20.62 20.63 -3.52
N VAL A 81 20.07 21.36 -2.54
CA VAL A 81 18.85 20.98 -1.84
C VAL A 81 17.64 21.06 -2.77
N ALA A 82 17.47 22.16 -3.50
CA ALA A 82 16.38 22.33 -4.46
C ALA A 82 16.44 21.27 -5.56
N VAL A 83 17.63 21.01 -6.12
CA VAL A 83 17.82 19.97 -7.15
C VAL A 83 17.47 18.59 -6.59
N GLY A 84 18.00 18.23 -5.42
CA GLY A 84 17.69 16.95 -4.78
C GLY A 84 16.19 16.81 -4.54
N PHE A 85 15.57 17.80 -3.90
CA PHE A 85 14.13 17.83 -3.61
C PHE A 85 13.27 17.67 -4.86
N THR A 86 13.53 18.45 -5.91
CA THR A 86 12.77 18.34 -7.16
C THR A 86 12.98 17.00 -7.84
N LEU A 87 14.20 16.45 -7.84
CA LEU A 87 14.47 15.12 -8.40
C LEU A 87 13.77 14.01 -7.62
N GLY A 88 13.69 14.14 -6.28
CA GLY A 88 12.96 13.21 -5.41
C GLY A 88 11.47 13.20 -5.72
N ALA A 89 10.85 14.39 -5.79
CA ALA A 89 9.45 14.53 -6.17
C ALA A 89 9.19 14.01 -7.60
N ALA A 90 10.05 14.36 -8.56
CA ALA A 90 9.95 13.88 -9.94
C ALA A 90 10.12 12.36 -10.07
N PHE A 91 10.96 11.75 -9.22
CA PHE A 91 11.14 10.31 -9.18
C PHE A 91 9.83 9.60 -8.79
N VAL A 92 9.15 10.07 -7.76
CA VAL A 92 7.86 9.49 -7.33
C VAL A 92 6.80 9.74 -8.38
N TYR A 93 6.65 10.99 -8.86
CA TYR A 93 5.76 11.34 -9.96
C TYR A 93 5.95 10.43 -11.19
N PHE A 94 7.20 10.13 -11.55
CA PHE A 94 7.48 9.24 -12.68
C PHE A 94 7.11 7.78 -12.35
N ALA A 95 7.36 7.31 -11.13
CA ALA A 95 6.90 5.99 -10.70
C ALA A 95 5.36 5.89 -10.81
N ASP A 96 4.65 6.93 -10.40
CA ASP A 96 3.19 7.01 -10.48
C ASP A 96 2.69 7.12 -11.93
N LEU A 97 3.49 7.67 -12.85
CA LEU A 97 3.17 7.66 -14.28
C LEU A 97 3.39 6.28 -14.92
N VAL A 98 4.44 5.57 -14.51
CA VAL A 98 4.78 4.25 -15.05
C VAL A 98 3.75 3.19 -14.62
N LEU A 99 3.18 3.32 -13.42
CA LEU A 99 2.18 2.39 -12.91
C LEU A 99 0.95 2.25 -13.86
N PRO A 100 0.18 3.31 -14.19
CA PRO A 100 -0.91 3.22 -15.17
C PRO A 100 -0.46 2.70 -16.54
N LEU A 101 0.74 3.08 -16.99
CA LEU A 101 1.29 2.67 -18.29
C LEU A 101 1.53 1.15 -18.38
N LEU A 102 1.85 0.50 -17.25
CA LEU A 102 1.97 -0.96 -17.16
C LEU A 102 0.60 -1.67 -17.09
N GLY A 103 -0.50 -0.96 -17.30
CA GLY A 103 -1.86 -1.49 -17.17
C GLY A 103 -2.31 -1.62 -15.71
N VAL A 104 -1.65 -0.90 -14.79
CA VAL A 104 -1.87 -0.91 -13.35
C VAL A 104 -2.61 0.40 -13.01
N GLY A 105 -3.76 0.62 -13.68
CA GLY A 105 -4.57 1.85 -13.58
C GLY A 105 -5.94 1.59 -12.94
N ALA A 106 -5.99 1.73 -11.63
CA ALA A 106 -7.14 2.22 -10.87
C ALA A 106 -6.55 2.94 -9.65
N ASP A 107 -7.16 4.05 -9.22
CA ASP A 107 -6.74 4.77 -8.02
C ASP A 107 -6.44 3.79 -6.87
N PRO A 108 -5.17 3.64 -6.45
CA PRO A 108 -4.74 2.63 -5.47
C PRO A 108 -5.52 2.73 -4.15
N HIS A 109 -6.09 3.90 -3.86
CA HIS A 109 -6.71 4.22 -2.58
C HIS A 109 -8.25 4.13 -2.57
N THR A 110 -8.94 4.20 -3.73
CA THR A 110 -10.38 3.87 -3.81
C THR A 110 -10.64 2.38 -3.56
N ALA A 111 -9.59 1.55 -3.56
CA ALA A 111 -9.59 0.16 -3.11
C ALA A 111 -9.98 -0.01 -1.62
N LEU A 112 -9.65 0.99 -0.80
CA LEU A 112 -9.91 1.02 0.64
C LEU A 112 -11.36 1.43 0.96
N ALA A 113 -12.00 2.16 0.04
CA ALA A 113 -13.43 2.45 0.08
C ALA A 113 -14.23 1.20 -0.32
N LEU A 114 -14.33 0.23 0.59
CA LEU A 114 -15.20 -0.94 0.40
C LEU A 114 -16.64 -0.47 0.09
N PRO A 115 -17.25 -0.88 -1.05
CA PRO A 115 -18.70 -0.82 -1.18
C PRO A 115 -19.29 -1.74 -0.13
N SER A 116 -20.17 -1.21 0.71
CA SER A 116 -20.96 -2.04 1.62
C SER A 116 -21.97 -2.83 0.81
N ASP A 117 -22.18 -4.07 1.26
CA ASP A 117 -23.26 -4.97 0.91
C ASP A 117 -23.10 -5.83 -0.36
N SER A 118 -22.54 -7.02 -0.15
CA SER A 118 -23.14 -8.22 -0.73
C SER A 118 -23.15 -9.33 0.32
N LYS A 119 -24.33 -9.65 0.84
CA LYS A 119 -24.58 -10.96 1.45
C LYS A 119 -24.31 -12.00 0.37
N LEU A 120 -23.18 -12.70 0.44
CA LEU A 120 -22.93 -13.86 -0.41
C LEU A 120 -22.74 -15.09 0.47
N THR A 121 -23.75 -15.93 0.35
CA THR A 121 -23.92 -17.30 0.82
C THR A 121 -22.62 -18.08 0.65
N LYS A 122 -22.26 -18.87 1.67
CA LYS A 122 -21.16 -19.84 1.60
C LYS A 122 -21.39 -20.77 0.41
N GLU A 123 -20.62 -20.60 -0.66
CA GLU A 123 -20.41 -21.65 -1.64
C GLU A 123 -18.95 -22.09 -1.54
N LYS A 124 -18.78 -23.40 -1.36
CA LYS A 124 -17.52 -24.09 -1.10
C LYS A 124 -16.76 -24.13 -2.43
N ALA A 125 -15.79 -23.23 -2.62
CA ALA A 125 -14.94 -23.24 -3.80
C ALA A 125 -13.99 -24.44 -3.74
N GLU A 126 -14.14 -25.37 -4.69
CA GLU A 126 -13.13 -26.38 -5.01
C GLU A 126 -11.99 -25.72 -5.81
N ASP A 127 -10.75 -26.10 -5.50
CA ASP A 127 -9.51 -25.58 -6.10
C ASP A 127 -9.42 -25.88 -7.62
N PRO A 128 -9.05 -24.92 -8.49
CA PRO A 128 -8.90 -25.18 -9.92
C PRO A 128 -7.45 -25.11 -10.39
N TRP A 129 -6.60 -26.11 -10.12
CA TRP A 129 -5.28 -26.24 -10.78
C TRP A 129 -4.77 -27.70 -10.88
N PHE A 130 -5.28 -28.49 -11.83
CA PHE A 130 -4.54 -29.45 -12.69
C PHE A 130 -5.56 -30.27 -13.52
N GLN A 131 -5.59 -30.10 -14.84
CA GLN A 131 -6.26 -31.05 -15.75
C GLN A 131 -5.24 -31.51 -16.79
N LEU A 132 -4.84 -32.77 -16.69
CA LEU A 132 -4.13 -33.52 -17.73
C LEU A 132 -5.19 -34.20 -18.63
N PRO A 133 -4.96 -34.34 -19.94
CA PRO A 133 -5.95 -34.86 -20.87
C PRO A 133 -6.03 -36.39 -20.90
N ASP A 134 -7.27 -36.85 -21.01
CA ASP A 134 -7.81 -38.09 -21.59
C ASP A 134 -7.28 -39.47 -21.13
N SER A 135 -8.20 -40.23 -20.54
CA SER A 135 -8.44 -41.63 -20.94
C SER A 135 -9.88 -42.04 -20.60
N GLU A 136 -10.57 -42.55 -21.61
CA GLU A 136 -11.93 -43.08 -21.59
C GLU A 136 -12.22 -44.05 -20.44
N GLU A 137 -13.33 -43.85 -19.72
CA GLU A 137 -14.11 -44.98 -19.18
C GLU A 137 -15.62 -44.69 -19.25
N MET A 138 -16.23 -45.37 -20.21
CA MET A 138 -17.66 -45.60 -20.37
C MET A 138 -18.17 -46.46 -19.20
N SER A 139 -19.11 -45.96 -18.40
CA SER A 139 -19.93 -46.85 -17.57
C SER A 139 -21.39 -46.41 -17.48
N ILE A 140 -22.22 -47.43 -17.68
CA ILE A 140 -23.62 -47.41 -18.08
C ILE A 140 -24.52 -47.02 -16.90
N ARG A 141 -25.43 -46.06 -17.11
CA ARG A 141 -26.50 -45.75 -16.14
C ARG A 141 -27.64 -46.76 -16.31
N ILE A 142 -27.92 -47.51 -15.25
CA ILE A 142 -29.13 -48.32 -15.13
C ILE A 142 -30.21 -47.46 -14.45
N ASP A 143 -31.24 -47.10 -15.21
CA ASP A 143 -32.44 -46.44 -14.71
C ASP A 143 -33.26 -47.42 -13.86
N LYS A 144 -33.53 -47.03 -12.61
CA LYS A 144 -34.58 -47.66 -11.79
C LYS A 144 -35.79 -46.74 -11.77
N ILE A 145 -36.80 -47.17 -12.52
CA ILE A 145 -38.16 -46.67 -12.50
C ILE A 145 -38.83 -47.16 -11.22
N ASP A 146 -39.36 -46.24 -10.42
CA ASP A 146 -40.51 -46.54 -9.55
C ASP A 146 -41.46 -45.34 -9.56
N ASN A 147 -42.73 -45.64 -9.81
CA ASN A 147 -43.77 -44.69 -10.18
C ASN A 147 -44.94 -44.91 -9.21
N GLY A 148 -45.22 -43.90 -8.37
CA GLY A 148 -46.32 -43.91 -7.40
C GLY A 148 -47.14 -42.62 -7.46
N ASP A 149 -48.30 -42.73 -8.11
CA ASP A 149 -49.56 -42.02 -7.87
C ASP A 149 -49.69 -40.49 -8.03
N VAL A 150 -50.06 -40.12 -9.26
CA VAL A 150 -51.23 -39.32 -9.68
C VAL A 150 -51.99 -38.53 -8.60
N TYR A 151 -51.93 -37.20 -8.69
CA TYR A 151 -53.11 -36.32 -8.70
C TYR A 151 -52.93 -35.18 -9.71
N GLN A 152 -53.66 -35.27 -10.83
CA GLN A 152 -53.80 -34.21 -11.82
C GLN A 152 -54.60 -33.03 -11.23
N ARG A 153 -54.06 -31.80 -11.26
CA ARG A 153 -54.84 -30.58 -11.12
C ARG A 153 -54.94 -29.86 -12.47
N ARG A 154 -56.12 -30.04 -13.07
CA ARG A 154 -56.81 -29.36 -14.18
C ARG A 154 -56.15 -28.12 -14.83
N ARG A 155 -56.06 -28.21 -16.16
CA ARG A 155 -55.68 -27.22 -17.17
C ARG A 155 -56.80 -26.19 -17.42
N GLY A 156 -56.43 -24.90 -17.36
CA GLY A 156 -56.74 -23.79 -18.28
C GLY A 156 -58.18 -23.32 -18.56
N THR A 157 -58.40 -22.01 -18.52
CA THR A 157 -59.10 -21.23 -19.57
C THR A 157 -58.76 -19.74 -19.46
N ASN A 158 -58.60 -19.12 -20.63
CA ASN A 158 -57.98 -17.82 -20.94
C ASN A 158 -59.03 -16.68 -21.08
N LEU A 159 -58.55 -15.42 -21.19
CA LEU A 159 -59.10 -14.20 -21.86
C LEU A 159 -59.19 -12.97 -20.92
N GLY A 160 -58.55 -11.80 -21.14
CA GLY A 160 -57.59 -11.33 -22.16
C GLY A 160 -57.15 -9.86 -21.95
N HIS A 161 -56.44 -9.32 -22.97
CA HIS A 161 -55.83 -7.99 -23.17
C HIS A 161 -54.45 -7.73 -22.53
N SER A 162 -53.41 -7.26 -23.24
CA SER A 162 -53.25 -6.84 -24.64
C SER A 162 -51.78 -6.91 -25.06
N ASP A 163 -51.55 -7.12 -26.36
CA ASP A 163 -50.27 -7.32 -27.04
C ASP A 163 -49.27 -6.15 -26.93
N GLY A 164 -48.00 -6.52 -26.93
CA GLY A 164 -46.83 -5.66 -27.02
C GLY A 164 -45.55 -6.49 -26.92
N GLN A 165 -45.22 -7.21 -28.00
CA GLN A 165 -44.05 -8.07 -28.10
C GLN A 165 -43.00 -7.41 -29.00
N GLU A 166 -41.82 -7.10 -28.43
CA GLU A 166 -40.52 -6.95 -29.12
C GLU A 166 -39.44 -7.04 -28.01
N SER A 167 -38.77 -8.17 -27.79
CA SER A 167 -37.59 -8.71 -28.48
C SER A 167 -36.27 -8.00 -28.14
N GLY A 168 -35.34 -8.75 -27.52
CA GLY A 168 -33.93 -8.39 -27.28
C GLY A 168 -33.71 -7.53 -26.03
N THR A 169 -32.90 -7.86 -25.03
CA THR A 169 -31.69 -8.68 -24.97
C THR A 169 -31.52 -9.04 -23.49
N LYS A 170 -31.42 -10.33 -23.12
CA LYS A 170 -31.02 -10.69 -21.75
C LYS A 170 -29.50 -10.53 -21.66
N THR A 171 -29.05 -9.38 -21.14
CA THR A 171 -27.66 -9.21 -20.69
C THR A 171 -27.43 -10.16 -19.51
N PRO A 172 -26.45 -11.07 -19.54
CA PRO A 172 -26.01 -11.75 -18.33
C PRO A 172 -25.09 -10.80 -17.56
N GLU A 173 -25.67 -9.91 -16.75
CA GLU A 173 -24.91 -9.13 -15.78
C GLU A 173 -24.55 -10.04 -14.59
N GLY A 174 -23.38 -10.65 -14.65
CA GLY A 174 -22.93 -11.54 -13.56
C GLY A 174 -21.47 -11.96 -13.58
N VAL A 175 -20.62 -11.39 -14.45
CA VAL A 175 -19.20 -11.74 -14.53
C VAL A 175 -18.38 -10.46 -14.69
N GLY A 176 -17.97 -9.84 -13.57
CA GLY A 176 -17.12 -8.64 -13.64
C GLY A 176 -16.72 -7.97 -12.33
N GLN A 177 -17.38 -8.25 -11.20
CA GLN A 177 -17.10 -7.51 -9.96
C GLN A 177 -15.88 -8.02 -9.16
N THR A 178 -15.55 -9.31 -9.21
CA THR A 178 -14.43 -9.91 -8.45
C THR A 178 -13.05 -9.55 -9.00
N GLY A 179 -12.89 -9.45 -10.33
CA GLY A 179 -11.62 -9.06 -10.95
C GLY A 179 -11.20 -7.62 -10.62
N ASN A 180 -12.18 -6.72 -10.48
CA ASN A 180 -11.92 -5.32 -10.19
C ASN A 180 -11.50 -5.06 -8.74
N SER A 181 -12.05 -5.79 -7.76
CA SER A 181 -11.70 -5.63 -6.34
C SER A 181 -10.30 -6.19 -6.00
N TRP A 182 -9.92 -7.31 -6.61
CA TRP A 182 -8.57 -7.88 -6.43
C TRP A 182 -7.49 -7.02 -7.07
N ARG A 183 -7.74 -6.51 -8.27
CA ARG A 183 -6.85 -5.57 -8.95
C ARG A 183 -6.62 -4.32 -8.09
N ARG A 184 -7.68 -3.76 -7.50
CA ARG A 184 -7.62 -2.63 -6.55
C ARG A 184 -6.75 -2.92 -5.33
N ILE A 185 -6.90 -4.09 -4.69
CA ILE A 185 -6.08 -4.46 -3.53
C ILE A 185 -4.60 -4.67 -3.91
N LEU A 186 -4.33 -5.26 -5.07
CA LEU A 186 -2.97 -5.41 -5.58
C LEU A 186 -2.32 -4.04 -5.87
N LEU A 187 -3.08 -3.12 -6.44
CA LEU A 187 -2.65 -1.74 -6.68
C LEU A 187 -2.29 -1.03 -5.38
N LEU A 188 -3.14 -1.16 -4.35
CA LEU A 188 -2.87 -0.64 -3.01
C LEU A 188 -1.58 -1.19 -2.40
N ILE A 189 -1.41 -2.52 -2.43
CA ILE A 189 -0.19 -3.17 -1.90
C ILE A 189 1.04 -2.66 -2.64
N LEU A 190 0.97 -2.55 -3.97
CA LEU A 190 2.07 -2.08 -4.79
C LEU A 190 2.41 -0.61 -4.51
N ALA A 191 1.40 0.26 -4.41
CA ALA A 191 1.58 1.67 -4.07
C ALA A 191 2.30 1.82 -2.72
N ILE A 192 1.78 1.19 -1.66
CA ILE A 192 2.40 1.23 -0.32
C ILE A 192 3.81 0.63 -0.34
N THR A 193 4.03 -0.44 -1.10
CA THR A 193 5.39 -1.02 -1.26
C THR A 193 6.35 -0.02 -1.90
N ILE A 194 5.92 0.73 -2.92
CA ILE A 194 6.77 1.74 -3.56
C ILE A 194 7.04 2.90 -2.60
N HIS A 195 6.06 3.29 -1.78
CA HIS A 195 6.18 4.35 -0.78
C HIS A 195 7.19 4.03 0.34
N ASN A 196 7.28 2.75 0.72
CA ASN A 196 8.23 2.28 1.73
C ASN A 196 9.70 2.36 1.27
N ILE A 197 9.97 2.52 -0.03
CA ILE A 197 11.34 2.66 -0.56
C ILE A 197 11.96 4.00 -0.13
N PRO A 198 11.35 5.17 -0.39
CA PRO A 198 11.80 6.46 0.14
C PRO A 198 12.03 6.47 1.65
N GLU A 199 11.15 5.82 2.43
CA GLU A 199 11.28 5.75 3.90
C GLU A 199 12.50 4.96 4.35
N GLY A 200 12.70 3.76 3.78
CA GLY A 200 13.89 2.97 4.03
C GLY A 200 15.16 3.74 3.65
N LEU A 201 15.17 4.38 2.48
CA LEU A 201 16.29 5.22 2.03
C LEU A 201 16.55 6.38 3.02
N ALA A 202 15.50 7.07 3.48
CA ALA A 202 15.61 8.18 4.43
C ALA A 202 16.28 7.74 5.74
N VAL A 203 15.84 6.62 6.33
CA VAL A 203 16.46 6.05 7.53
C VAL A 203 17.91 5.66 7.27
N GLY A 204 18.18 5.02 6.12
CA GLY A 204 19.52 4.62 5.71
C GLY A 204 20.50 5.77 5.56
N VAL A 205 20.08 6.82 4.84
CA VAL A 205 20.87 8.03 4.63
C VAL A 205 21.07 8.79 5.94
N GLY A 206 20.04 8.90 6.77
CA GLY A 206 20.12 9.54 8.08
C GLY A 206 21.20 8.90 8.98
N PHE A 207 21.20 7.58 9.10
CA PHE A 207 22.23 6.86 9.87
C PHE A 207 23.61 6.88 9.18
N GLY A 208 23.64 6.81 7.84
CA GLY A 208 24.88 6.92 7.06
C GLY A 208 25.60 8.26 7.25
N ALA A 209 24.83 9.35 7.38
CA ALA A 209 25.35 10.71 7.47
C ALA A 209 25.85 11.10 8.88
N ILE A 210 25.76 10.20 9.87
CA ILE A 210 26.13 10.52 11.26
C ILE A 210 27.59 11.01 11.33
N GLY A 211 27.76 12.18 11.94
CA GLY A 211 29.08 12.80 12.15
C GLY A 211 29.67 13.48 10.92
N LYS A 212 28.93 13.58 9.80
CA LYS A 212 29.35 14.30 8.59
C LYS A 212 29.09 15.81 8.67
N THR A 213 28.25 16.25 9.60
CA THR A 213 27.83 17.63 9.85
C THR A 213 27.41 17.74 11.32
N SER A 214 27.32 18.97 11.85
CA SER A 214 26.80 19.26 13.19
C SER A 214 25.36 18.80 13.40
N SER A 215 24.53 18.78 12.34
CA SER A 215 23.10 18.44 12.40
C SER A 215 22.80 16.96 12.16
N ALA A 216 23.67 16.22 11.47
CA ALA A 216 23.53 14.76 11.27
C ALA A 216 24.06 14.00 12.49
N THR A 217 23.28 14.03 13.56
CA THR A 217 23.57 13.33 14.80
C THR A 217 22.90 11.96 14.86
N PHE A 218 23.40 11.09 15.73
CA PHE A 218 22.72 9.83 16.06
C PHE A 218 21.28 10.09 16.52
N GLU A 219 21.05 11.16 17.29
CA GLU A 219 19.72 11.53 17.79
C GLU A 219 18.78 11.96 16.66
N SER A 220 19.27 12.71 15.68
CA SER A 220 18.47 13.10 14.51
C SER A 220 18.06 11.86 13.70
N ALA A 221 19.00 10.97 13.39
CA ALA A 221 18.72 9.73 12.65
C ALA A 221 17.80 8.77 13.41
N ARG A 222 17.97 8.66 14.74
CA ARG A 222 17.07 7.89 15.61
C ARG A 222 15.67 8.46 15.61
N ASN A 223 15.53 9.77 15.77
CA ASN A 223 14.22 10.42 15.81
C ASN A 223 13.49 10.29 14.47
N LEU A 224 14.22 10.36 13.34
CA LEU A 224 13.69 10.06 12.01
C LEU A 224 13.13 8.64 11.94
N ALA A 225 13.92 7.63 12.34
CA ALA A 225 13.49 6.23 12.32
C ALA A 225 12.29 5.98 13.26
N ILE A 226 12.22 6.66 14.41
CA ILE A 226 11.05 6.58 15.30
C ILE A 226 9.82 7.21 14.64
N GLY A 227 9.97 8.39 14.04
CA GLY A 227 8.87 9.08 13.35
C GLY A 227 8.29 8.22 12.23
N ILE A 228 9.15 7.68 11.36
CA ILE A 228 8.74 6.73 10.31
C ILE A 228 8.12 5.49 10.94
N GLY A 229 8.75 4.82 11.91
CA GLY A 229 8.16 3.61 12.49
C GLY A 229 6.74 3.82 13.06
N ILE A 230 6.49 4.98 13.68
CA ILE A 230 5.18 5.30 14.26
C ILE A 230 4.07 5.36 13.19
N GLN A 231 4.36 5.88 12.00
CA GLN A 231 3.36 5.98 10.93
C GLN A 231 3.20 4.68 10.12
N ASN A 232 4.25 3.84 10.05
CA ASN A 232 4.20 2.56 9.34
C ASN A 232 3.28 1.56 10.04
N PHE A 233 3.07 1.73 11.35
CA PHE A 233 2.11 0.94 12.12
C PHE A 233 0.68 1.06 11.56
N PRO A 234 0.09 2.27 11.41
CA PRO A 234 -1.13 2.48 10.63
C PRO A 234 -1.14 1.84 9.24
N GLU A 235 -0.04 1.91 8.49
CA GLU A 235 0.03 1.44 7.10
C GLU A 235 -0.06 -0.08 6.99
N GLY A 236 0.64 -0.82 7.85
CA GLY A 236 0.54 -2.28 7.89
C GLY A 236 -0.89 -2.75 8.14
N LEU A 237 -1.64 -2.02 8.96
CA LEU A 237 -3.06 -2.27 9.18
C LEU A 237 -3.89 -1.92 7.93
N ALA A 238 -3.56 -0.80 7.26
CA ALA A 238 -4.22 -0.33 6.05
C ALA A 238 -4.10 -1.32 4.88
N VAL A 239 -3.03 -2.11 4.79
CA VAL A 239 -2.88 -3.18 3.80
C VAL A 239 -3.65 -4.44 4.18
N SER A 240 -3.53 -4.86 5.45
CA SER A 240 -4.02 -6.17 5.90
C SER A 240 -5.55 -6.21 6.10
N LEU A 241 -6.19 -5.12 6.56
CA LEU A 241 -7.64 -5.09 6.77
C LEU A 241 -8.48 -5.24 5.48
N PRO A 242 -8.19 -4.52 4.38
CA PRO A 242 -8.94 -4.67 3.12
C PRO A 242 -8.79 -6.06 2.52
N LEU A 243 -7.58 -6.64 2.58
CA LEU A 243 -7.33 -8.03 2.17
C LEU A 243 -8.22 -9.00 2.95
N ARG A 244 -8.26 -8.88 4.28
CA ARG A 244 -9.17 -9.71 5.09
C ARG A 244 -10.64 -9.43 4.75
N GLY A 245 -10.99 -8.17 4.47
CA GLY A 245 -12.33 -7.74 4.06
C GLY A 245 -12.78 -8.34 2.73
N SER A 246 -11.86 -8.64 1.81
CA SER A 246 -12.15 -9.27 0.52
C SER A 246 -12.23 -10.80 0.57
N GLY A 247 -12.20 -11.39 1.78
CA GLY A 247 -12.31 -12.83 2.00
C GLY A 247 -10.97 -13.56 2.09
N VAL A 248 -9.83 -12.86 2.06
CA VAL A 248 -8.52 -13.48 2.28
C VAL A 248 -8.39 -13.93 3.73
N SER A 249 -7.76 -15.09 3.97
CA SER A 249 -7.52 -15.57 5.32
C SER A 249 -6.66 -14.58 6.11
N THR A 250 -6.94 -14.46 7.42
CA THR A 250 -6.23 -13.53 8.31
C THR A 250 -4.71 -13.68 8.23
N TRP A 251 -4.21 -14.92 8.09
CA TRP A 251 -2.78 -15.20 7.96
C TRP A 251 -2.18 -14.68 6.65
N LYS A 252 -2.88 -14.88 5.52
CA LYS A 252 -2.43 -14.35 4.22
C LYS A 252 -2.47 -12.82 4.23
N ALA A 253 -3.51 -12.22 4.80
CA ALA A 253 -3.63 -10.77 4.93
C ALA A 253 -2.50 -10.16 5.76
N PHE A 254 -2.13 -10.78 6.87
CA PHE A 254 -0.96 -10.41 7.67
C PHE A 254 0.34 -10.50 6.86
N TRP A 255 0.56 -11.61 6.14
CA TRP A 255 1.75 -11.79 5.32
C TRP A 255 1.92 -10.71 4.27
N TYR A 256 0.87 -10.40 3.50
CA TYR A 256 0.93 -9.31 2.52
C TYR A 256 1.17 -7.95 3.19
N GLY A 257 0.56 -7.70 4.36
CA GLY A 257 0.74 -6.45 5.10
C GLY A 257 2.15 -6.22 5.64
N GLN A 258 2.85 -7.26 6.12
CA GLN A 258 4.25 -7.10 6.53
C GLN A 258 5.23 -7.14 5.34
N LEU A 259 4.88 -7.85 4.26
CA LEU A 259 5.73 -7.96 3.07
C LEU A 259 5.81 -6.63 2.31
N SER A 260 4.77 -5.80 2.36
CA SER A 260 4.81 -4.46 1.75
C SER A 260 5.85 -3.55 2.38
N GLY A 261 6.19 -3.73 3.67
CA GLY A 261 7.25 -2.99 4.38
C GLY A 261 8.64 -3.62 4.29
N MET A 262 8.77 -4.84 3.76
CA MET A 262 10.04 -5.56 3.74
C MET A 262 11.08 -4.94 2.79
N VAL A 263 10.66 -3.98 1.96
CA VAL A 263 11.57 -3.19 1.13
C VAL A 263 12.37 -2.16 1.92
N GLU A 264 11.89 -1.74 3.11
CA GLU A 264 12.55 -0.70 3.90
C GLU A 264 13.97 -1.10 4.33
N PRO A 265 14.24 -2.32 4.85
CA PRO A 265 15.60 -2.71 5.22
C PRO A 265 16.56 -2.78 4.05
N ILE A 266 16.07 -3.20 2.88
CA ILE A 266 16.87 -3.26 1.65
C ILE A 266 17.22 -1.84 1.22
N ALA A 267 16.21 -0.97 1.15
CA ALA A 267 16.36 0.43 0.80
C ALA A 267 17.29 1.18 1.77
N GLY A 268 17.19 0.94 3.09
CA GLY A 268 18.06 1.60 4.06
C GLY A 268 19.49 1.14 4.04
N LEU A 269 19.76 -0.13 3.75
CA LEU A 269 21.13 -0.59 3.50
C LEU A 269 21.72 0.08 2.26
N LEU A 270 20.95 0.20 1.18
CA LEU A 270 21.37 0.91 -0.03
C LEU A 270 21.61 2.39 0.25
N GLY A 271 20.73 3.04 1.01
CA GLY A 271 20.87 4.43 1.44
C GLY A 271 22.14 4.65 2.25
N ALA A 272 22.38 3.84 3.28
CA ALA A 272 23.59 3.93 4.11
C ALA A 272 24.88 3.69 3.30
N PHE A 273 24.85 2.74 2.35
CA PHE A 273 25.99 2.47 1.49
C PHE A 273 26.25 3.61 0.48
N ALA A 274 25.19 4.19 -0.08
CA ALA A 274 25.30 5.35 -0.97
C ALA A 274 25.98 6.53 -0.27
N VAL A 275 25.69 6.75 1.03
CA VAL A 275 26.35 7.79 1.82
C VAL A 275 27.85 7.57 1.93
N VAL A 276 28.29 6.32 2.17
CA VAL A 276 29.71 5.98 2.30
C VAL A 276 30.47 6.22 0.99
N LEU A 277 29.82 6.01 -0.15
CA LEU A 277 30.45 6.19 -1.46
C LEU A 277 30.41 7.63 -1.99
N ALA A 278 29.52 8.47 -1.47
CA ALA A 278 29.13 9.71 -2.13
C ALA A 278 28.90 10.89 -1.16
N GLU A 279 29.86 11.15 -0.26
CA GLU A 279 29.82 12.30 0.67
C GLU A 279 29.41 13.65 0.02
N PRO A 280 29.94 14.03 -1.16
CA PRO A 280 29.54 15.29 -1.81
C PRO A 280 28.08 15.31 -2.30
N LEU A 281 27.47 14.15 -2.47
CA LEU A 281 26.08 13.98 -2.91
C LEU A 281 25.10 13.93 -1.73
N LEU A 282 25.56 13.96 -0.48
CA LEU A 282 24.68 13.85 0.69
C LEU A 282 23.59 14.91 0.81
N PRO A 283 23.87 16.21 0.56
CA PRO A 283 22.81 17.23 0.55
C PRO A 283 21.72 16.91 -0.48
N TYR A 284 22.12 16.40 -1.65
CA TYR A 284 21.20 15.99 -2.70
C TYR A 284 20.39 14.76 -2.30
N ALA A 285 21.03 13.76 -1.68
CA ALA A 285 20.37 12.52 -1.28
C ALA A 285 19.35 12.73 -0.15
N LEU A 286 19.68 13.53 0.85
CA LEU A 286 18.74 13.91 1.92
C LEU A 286 17.58 14.75 1.37
N ALA A 287 17.88 15.73 0.52
CA ALA A 287 16.84 16.53 -0.11
C ALA A 287 15.98 15.71 -1.07
N PHE A 288 16.55 14.75 -1.79
CA PHE A 288 15.83 13.79 -2.63
C PHE A 288 14.84 12.96 -1.80
N ALA A 289 15.28 12.40 -0.67
CA ALA A 289 14.40 11.68 0.23
C ALA A 289 13.27 12.59 0.76
N ALA A 290 13.58 13.84 1.12
CA ALA A 290 12.58 14.82 1.54
C ALA A 290 11.55 15.14 0.43
N GLY A 291 12.02 15.36 -0.79
CA GLY A 291 11.17 15.67 -1.94
C GLY A 291 10.24 14.52 -2.32
N ALA A 292 10.77 13.29 -2.32
CA ALA A 292 9.97 12.09 -2.52
C ALA A 292 8.88 11.94 -1.45
N MET A 293 9.25 12.11 -0.17
CA MET A 293 8.32 11.98 0.96
C MET A 293 7.24 13.07 0.96
N VAL A 294 7.59 14.33 0.63
CA VAL A 294 6.60 15.42 0.51
C VAL A 294 5.66 15.20 -0.65
N TYR A 295 6.16 14.72 -1.81
CA TYR A 295 5.30 14.42 -2.96
C TYR A 295 4.22 13.40 -2.59
N VAL A 296 4.61 12.27 -1.98
CA VAL A 296 3.71 11.23 -1.49
C VAL A 296 2.63 11.81 -0.56
N VAL A 297 3.02 12.64 0.42
CA VAL A 297 2.03 13.19 1.36
C VAL A 297 1.01 14.08 0.65
N VAL A 298 1.47 14.90 -0.31
CA VAL A 298 0.64 15.87 -1.01
C VAL A 298 -0.26 15.21 -2.04
N ASP A 299 0.25 14.26 -2.81
CA ASP A 299 -0.48 13.62 -3.92
C ASP A 299 -1.41 12.50 -3.41
N ASP A 300 -0.99 11.76 -2.39
CA ASP A 300 -1.72 10.57 -1.92
C ASP A 300 -2.43 10.79 -0.57
N ILE A 301 -1.66 11.10 0.48
CA ILE A 301 -2.18 10.98 1.86
C ILE A 301 -3.17 12.09 2.21
N ILE A 302 -2.88 13.34 1.85
CA ILE A 302 -3.76 14.49 2.14
C ILE A 302 -5.09 14.37 1.37
N PRO A 303 -5.11 14.14 0.04
CA PRO A 303 -6.36 14.00 -0.70
C PRO A 303 -7.22 12.85 -0.17
N GLU A 304 -6.63 11.71 0.14
CA GLU A 304 -7.37 10.55 0.67
C GLU A 304 -8.02 10.85 2.04
N ALA A 305 -7.29 11.53 2.92
CA ALA A 305 -7.83 11.98 4.21
C ALA A 305 -9.03 12.92 4.03
N GLN A 306 -9.05 13.74 2.98
CA GLN A 306 -10.15 14.68 2.69
C GLN A 306 -11.36 14.00 2.05
N VAL A 307 -11.16 13.14 1.03
CA VAL A 307 -12.25 12.45 0.31
C VAL A 307 -13.12 11.66 1.29
N ARG A 308 -12.51 10.95 2.25
CA ARG A 308 -13.24 10.16 3.26
C ARG A 308 -13.94 10.98 4.35
N LEU A 309 -13.56 12.24 4.52
CA LEU A 309 -14.26 13.14 5.43
C LEU A 309 -15.50 13.73 4.76
N VAL A 310 -15.45 13.99 3.45
CA VAL A 310 -16.56 14.55 2.67
C VAL A 310 -17.66 13.52 2.39
N GLU A 311 -17.32 12.26 2.09
CA GLU A 311 -18.30 11.17 1.93
C GLU A 311 -19.15 10.89 3.18
N LYS A 312 -18.76 11.38 4.36
CA LYS A 312 -19.54 11.26 5.60
C LYS A 312 -20.62 12.33 5.78
N GLN A 313 -20.64 13.38 4.95
CA GLN A 313 -21.56 14.52 5.07
C GLN A 313 -22.67 14.55 4.02
N GLY A 314 -22.66 13.64 3.04
CA GLY A 314 -23.72 13.45 2.03
C GLY A 314 -24.52 12.19 2.27
#